data_AF-A0A0C2DXD2-F1
#
_entry.id   AF-A0A0C2DXD2-F1
#
_cell.length_a   1.000
_cell.length_b   1.000
_cell.length_c   1.000
_cell.angle_alpha   90.00
_cell.angle_beta   90.00
_cell.angle_gamma   90.00
#
_symmetry.space_group_name_H-M   'P 1'
#
loop_
_entity.id
_entity.type
_entity.pdbx_description
1 polymer ?
#
loop_
_entity_poly.entity_id
_entity_poly.type
_entity_poly.pdbx_seq_one_letter_code
_entity_poly.pdbx_strand_id
1 'polypeptide(L)'
;MHAIGFEHEHQRPDRDQFIRVEYSNVQPGQMANFEKLSPHEVDYPENYDYKSIMHYDSHAFGRRDPRTNVRLATMIPLKKGVVLEDNMKMSATDIRKLNELGKCNIPQGQH
;
A
#
# COMPACT_ATOMS: atom_id res chain seq x y z
N MET A 1 1.27 -12.23 -1.96
CA MET A 1 0.03 -12.11 -2.75
C MET A 1 0.20 -10.90 -3.67
N HIS A 2 0.45 -11.13 -4.95
CA HIS A 2 0.31 -10.11 -5.99
C HIS A 2 -0.93 -10.55 -6.76
N ALA A 3 -2.11 -10.25 -6.21
CA ALA A 3 -3.37 -10.71 -6.78
C ALA A 3 -3.93 -9.58 -7.64
N ILE A 4 -4.10 -9.92 -8.91
CA ILE A 4 -4.81 -9.19 -9.96
C ILE A 4 -6.00 -8.43 -9.33
N GLY A 5 -5.91 -7.11 -9.27
CA GLY A 5 -6.98 -6.22 -8.79
C GLY A 5 -6.82 -5.58 -7.42
N PHE A 6 -5.75 -5.86 -6.67
CA PHE A 6 -5.43 -5.10 -5.45
C PHE A 6 -4.18 -4.26 -5.65
N GLU A 7 -4.41 -3.02 -6.06
CA GLU A 7 -3.42 -1.98 -6.04
C GLU A 7 -3.06 -1.61 -4.59
N HIS A 8 -1.80 -1.22 -4.36
CA HIS A 8 -1.37 -0.86 -3.02
C HIS A 8 -1.97 0.48 -2.59
N GLU A 9 -2.35 0.61 -1.33
CA GLU A 9 -2.98 1.84 -0.79
C GLU A 9 -2.05 3.07 -0.94
N HIS A 10 -0.72 2.86 -0.92
CA HIS A 10 0.27 3.91 -1.18
C HIS A 10 0.45 4.28 -2.66
N GLN A 11 -0.30 3.67 -3.59
CA GLN A 11 -0.29 4.02 -5.01
C GLN A 11 -1.54 4.82 -5.43
N ARG A 12 -2.48 5.06 -4.50
CA ARG A 12 -3.67 5.88 -4.78
C ARG A 12 -3.27 7.27 -5.30
N PRO A 13 -4.05 7.86 -6.23
CA PRO A 13 -3.82 9.23 -6.72
C PRO A 13 -3.85 10.29 -5.60
N ASP A 14 -4.69 10.06 -4.59
CA ASP A 14 -4.92 10.96 -3.44
C ASP A 14 -3.96 10.72 -2.27
N ARG A 15 -3.03 9.75 -2.37
CA ARG A 15 -2.14 9.36 -1.26
C ARG A 15 -1.36 10.53 -0.66
N ASP A 16 -1.06 11.56 -1.44
CA ASP A 16 -0.22 12.69 -1.01
C ASP A 16 -0.95 13.56 0.03
N GLN A 17 -2.26 13.32 0.24
CA GLN A 17 -3.04 13.89 1.35
C GLN A 17 -2.86 13.12 2.67
N PHE A 18 -2.31 11.91 2.62
CA PHE A 18 -2.24 10.97 3.74
C PHE A 18 -0.81 10.61 4.12
N ILE A 19 0.04 10.37 3.12
CA ILE A 19 1.45 10.00 3.28
C ILE A 19 2.34 10.90 2.43
N ARG A 20 3.62 10.99 2.82
CA ARG A 20 4.69 11.58 2.02
C ARG A 20 5.74 10.53 1.70
N VAL A 21 6.09 10.40 0.42
CA VAL A 21 7.16 9.51 -0.03
C VAL A 21 8.48 10.27 -0.08
N GLU A 22 9.46 9.84 0.70
CA GLU A 22 10.84 10.34 0.71
C GLU A 22 11.66 9.63 -0.35
N TYR A 23 11.52 10.04 -1.61
CA TYR A 23 12.27 9.46 -2.74
C TYR A 23 13.79 9.51 -2.57
N SER A 24 14.29 10.49 -1.80
CA SER A 24 15.72 10.59 -1.45
C SER A 24 16.22 9.40 -0.62
N ASN A 25 15.32 8.75 0.12
CA ASN A 25 15.61 7.57 0.94
C ASN A 25 15.30 6.26 0.22
N VAL A 26 14.67 6.30 -0.96
CA VAL A 26 14.38 5.10 -1.74
C VAL A 26 15.66 4.58 -2.40
N GLN A 27 15.82 3.26 -2.44
CA GLN A 27 16.93 2.63 -3.15
C GLN A 27 16.87 2.95 -4.66
N PRO A 28 18.01 3.23 -5.31
CA PRO A 28 18.06 3.37 -6.76
C PRO A 28 17.41 2.18 -7.47
N GLY A 29 16.56 2.45 -8.46
CA GLY A 29 15.81 1.42 -9.19
C GLY A 29 14.50 0.96 -8.54
N GLN A 30 14.21 1.39 -7.30
CA GLN A 30 12.95 1.03 -6.60
C GLN A 30 11.90 2.14 -6.61
N MET A 31 12.18 3.28 -7.27
CA MET A 31 11.26 4.43 -7.32
C MET A 31 9.91 4.09 -7.97
N ALA A 32 9.91 3.19 -8.97
CA ALA A 32 8.71 2.75 -9.67
C ALA A 32 7.68 2.09 -8.73
N ASN A 33 8.09 1.48 -7.62
CA ASN A 33 7.16 0.88 -6.64
C ASN A 33 6.33 1.92 -5.88
N PHE A 34 6.70 3.20 -5.98
CA PHE A 34 5.99 4.32 -5.39
C PHE A 34 5.34 5.21 -6.46
N GLU A 35 5.20 4.74 -7.70
CA GLU A 35 4.42 5.48 -8.70
C GLU A 35 2.93 5.43 -8.35
N LYS A 36 2.24 6.56 -8.58
CA LYS A 36 0.79 6.67 -8.40
C LYS A 36 0.11 6.06 -9.60
N LEU A 37 -1.04 5.45 -9.36
CA LEU A 37 -1.92 4.97 -10.41
C LEU A 37 -2.71 6.12 -11.01
N SER A 38 -3.21 5.95 -12.23
CA SER A 38 -4.03 6.96 -12.87
C SER A 38 -5.38 7.07 -12.15
N PRO A 39 -5.93 8.28 -11.98
CA PRO A 39 -7.27 8.48 -11.40
C PRO A 39 -8.40 7.75 -12.15
N HIS A 40 -8.16 7.35 -13.41
CA HIS A 40 -9.12 6.63 -14.24
C HIS A 40 -9.01 5.10 -14.11
N GLU A 41 -7.95 4.59 -13.50
CA GLU A 41 -7.70 3.16 -13.38
C GLU A 41 -8.40 2.57 -12.15
N VAL A 42 -8.87 3.42 -11.23
CA VAL A 42 -9.31 2.96 -9.91
C VAL A 42 -10.42 3.79 -9.30
N ASP A 43 -11.41 3.08 -8.75
CA ASP A 43 -12.46 3.65 -7.92
C ASP A 43 -12.15 3.32 -6.45
N TYR A 44 -11.91 4.35 -5.62
CA TYR A 44 -11.61 4.21 -4.19
C TYR A 44 -12.71 4.84 -3.33
N PRO A 45 -13.91 4.22 -3.22
CA PRO A 45 -15.01 4.77 -2.44
C PRO A 45 -14.74 4.75 -0.93
N GLU A 46 -13.72 4.02 -0.48
CA GLU A 46 -13.37 3.89 0.93
C GLU A 46 -12.26 4.86 1.37
N ASN A 47 -12.32 5.28 2.64
CA ASN A 47 -11.31 6.12 3.27
C ASN A 47 -9.92 5.44 3.23
N TYR A 48 -8.87 6.26 3.14
CA TYR A 48 -7.49 5.80 3.14
C TYR A 48 -7.17 4.97 4.40
N ASP A 49 -6.78 3.71 4.23
CA ASP A 49 -6.48 2.78 5.33
C ASP A 49 -4.98 2.57 5.49
N TYR A 50 -4.37 3.34 6.42
CA TYR A 50 -2.96 3.21 6.81
C TYR A 50 -2.59 1.83 7.38
N LYS A 51 -3.56 1.00 7.77
CA LYS A 51 -3.36 -0.33 8.35
C LYS A 51 -3.75 -1.47 7.39
N SER A 52 -4.02 -1.15 6.14
CA SER A 52 -4.25 -2.13 5.08
C SER A 52 -3.02 -3.03 4.93
N ILE A 53 -3.20 -4.35 4.77
CA ILE A 53 -2.09 -5.25 4.45
C ILE A 53 -1.45 -4.91 3.09
N MET A 54 -2.20 -4.19 2.25
CA MET A 54 -1.74 -3.67 0.96
C MET A 54 -0.98 -2.35 1.09
N HIS A 55 -0.85 -1.78 2.30
CA HIS A 55 -0.02 -0.61 2.55
C HIS A 55 1.38 -1.05 2.97
N TYR A 56 2.39 -0.58 2.25
CA TYR A 56 3.78 -0.83 2.62
C TYR A 56 4.16 -0.22 3.97
N ASP A 57 5.10 -0.85 4.67
CA ASP A 57 5.67 -0.29 5.89
C ASP A 57 6.45 1.00 5.62
N SER A 58 6.66 1.81 6.66
CA SER A 58 7.38 3.10 6.57
C SER A 58 8.79 3.03 5.99
N HIS A 59 9.43 1.87 6.00
CA HIS A 59 10.81 1.63 5.57
C HIS A 59 10.91 0.83 4.26
N ALA A 60 9.80 0.48 3.62
CA ALA A 60 9.79 -0.32 2.40
C ALA A 60 10.73 0.26 1.34
N PHE A 61 11.57 -0.57 0.74
CA PHE A 61 12.57 -0.17 -0.27
C PHE A 61 13.52 0.97 0.13
N GLY A 62 13.64 1.25 1.44
CA GLY A 62 14.56 2.26 1.96
C GLY A 62 16.02 1.84 1.80
N ARG A 63 16.87 2.81 1.44
CA ARG A 63 18.32 2.64 1.46
C ARG A 63 18.78 2.46 2.90
N ARG A 64 19.88 1.74 3.09
CA ARG A 64 20.51 1.64 4.40
C ARG A 64 21.38 2.86 4.63
N ASP A 65 21.29 3.42 5.83
CA ASP A 65 22.20 4.44 6.29
C ASP A 65 23.62 3.83 6.37
N PRO A 66 24.62 4.42 5.69
CA PRO A 66 25.96 3.83 5.63
C PRO A 66 26.74 3.89 6.95
N ARG A 67 26.27 4.67 7.93
CA ARG A 67 26.93 4.83 9.25
C ARG A 67 26.32 3.91 10.31
N THR A 68 25.01 3.75 10.30
CA THR A 68 24.26 3.00 11.31
C THR A 68 23.74 1.67 10.81
N ASN A 69 23.80 1.41 9.50
CA ASN A 69 23.25 0.25 8.82
C ASN A 69 21.71 0.07 9.00
N VAL A 70 21.03 1.08 9.53
CA VAL A 70 19.57 1.12 9.70
C VAL A 70 18.92 1.44 8.35
N ARG A 71 17.79 0.78 8.04
CA ARG A 71 17.02 1.11 6.85
C ARG A 71 16.32 2.45 7.07
N LEU A 72 16.38 3.35 6.10
CA LEU A 72 15.74 4.66 6.20
C LEU A 72 14.24 4.57 5.88
N ALA A 73 13.45 5.41 6.54
CA ALA A 73 12.03 5.54 6.23
C ALA A 73 11.83 6.19 4.85
N THR A 74 10.98 5.57 4.03
CA THR A 74 10.57 6.01 2.69
C THR A 74 9.15 6.55 2.66
N MET A 75 8.29 6.16 3.61
CA MET A 75 6.92 6.68 3.72
C MET A 75 6.64 7.22 5.11
N ILE A 76 6.18 8.46 5.14
CA ILE A 76 5.88 9.20 6.37
C ILE A 76 4.39 9.55 6.38
N PRO A 77 3.60 9.09 7.37
CA PRO A 77 2.21 9.50 7.48
C PRO A 77 2.12 10.98 7.88
N LEU A 78 1.22 11.72 7.24
CA LEU A 78 0.95 13.12 7.54
C LEU A 78 0.08 13.27 8.79
N LYS A 79 -0.70 12.25 9.13
CA LYS A 79 -1.52 12.20 10.34
C LYS A 79 -0.66 11.85 11.56
N LYS A 80 -0.66 12.73 12.57
CA LYS A 80 0.04 12.50 13.85
C LYS A 80 -0.50 11.25 14.55
N GLY A 81 0.41 10.46 15.13
CA GLY A 81 0.07 9.24 15.87
C GLY A 81 -0.24 8.02 15.01
N VAL A 82 -0.12 8.14 13.69
CA VAL A 82 -0.16 6.98 12.78
C VAL A 82 1.24 6.41 12.64
N VAL A 83 1.36 5.09 12.75
CA VAL A 83 2.59 4.34 12.47
C VAL A 83 2.29 3.41 11.31
N LEU A 84 3.16 3.44 10.29
CA LEU A 84 3.11 2.50 9.17
C LEU A 84 4.03 1.33 9.53
N GLU A 85 3.45 0.34 10.19
CA GLU A 85 4.14 -0.89 10.58
C GLU A 85 4.01 -1.94 9.48
N ASP A 86 4.93 -2.89 9.47
CA ASP A 86 4.81 -4.09 8.64
C ASP A 86 3.60 -4.88 9.14
N ASN A 87 2.50 -4.83 8.39
CA ASN A 87 1.25 -5.49 8.71
C ASN A 87 1.41 -7.01 8.50
N MET A 88 2.21 -7.67 9.33
CA MET A 88 2.32 -9.14 9.40
C MET A 88 1.00 -9.83 9.82
N LYS A 89 -0.05 -9.05 10.12
CA LYS A 89 -1.39 -9.53 10.51
C LYS A 89 -2.46 -8.81 9.71
N MET A 90 -3.33 -9.60 9.04
CA MET A 90 -4.47 -9.11 8.25
C MET A 90 -5.42 -8.28 9.12
N SER A 91 -5.84 -7.12 8.61
CA SER A 91 -6.86 -6.27 9.25
C SER A 91 -8.27 -6.78 8.95
N ALA A 92 -9.27 -6.32 9.70
CA ALA A 92 -10.68 -6.62 9.43
C ALA A 92 -11.14 -6.14 8.04
N THR A 93 -10.52 -5.07 7.53
CA THR A 93 -10.75 -4.56 6.16
C THR A 93 -10.23 -5.54 5.12
N ASP A 94 -9.08 -6.19 5.37
CA ASP A 94 -8.50 -7.20 4.47
C ASP A 94 -9.38 -8.45 4.43
N ILE A 95 -9.94 -8.88 5.58
CA ILE A 95 -10.92 -9.98 5.64
C ILE A 95 -12.18 -9.63 4.84
N ARG A 96 -12.64 -8.37 4.89
CA ARG A 96 -13.80 -7.92 4.10
C ARG A 96 -13.49 -7.89 2.60
N LYS A 97 -12.34 -7.34 2.21
CA LYS A 97 -11.85 -7.31 0.82
C LYS A 97 -11.65 -8.74 0.28
N LEU A 98 -11.12 -9.67 1.10
CA LEU A 98 -11.03 -11.10 0.79
C LEU A 98 -12.41 -11.76 0.65
N ASN A 99 -13.37 -11.43 1.53
CA ASN A 99 -14.73 -11.99 1.50
C ASN A 99 -15.58 -11.45 0.33
N GLU A 100 -15.37 -10.21 -0.10
CA GLU A 100 -16.00 -9.67 -1.31
C GLU A 100 -15.48 -10.36 -2.58
N LEU A 101 -14.19 -10.68 -2.61
CA LEU A 101 -13.57 -11.43 -3.71
C LEU A 101 -14.01 -12.89 -3.76
N GLY A 102 -14.22 -13.53 -2.61
CA GLY A 102 -14.80 -14.88 -2.54
C GLY A 102 -16.23 -14.98 -3.05
N LYS A 103 -16.94 -13.85 -3.24
CA LYS A 103 -18.30 -13.81 -3.78
C LYS A 103 -18.39 -13.48 -5.26
N CYS A 104 -17.30 -13.05 -5.90
CA CYS A 104 -17.28 -12.78 -7.33
C CYS A 104 -16.52 -13.89 -8.08
N ASN A 105 -17.29 -14.70 -8.82
CA ASN A 105 -16.93 -15.73 -9.80
C ASN A 105 -16.73 -17.17 -9.30
N ILE A 106 -17.85 -17.85 -9.07
CA ILE A 106 -18.13 -19.03 -9.90
C ILE A 106 -19.26 -18.61 -10.86
N PRO A 107 -19.02 -18.42 -12.16
CA PRO A 107 -20.11 -18.46 -13.12
C PRO A 107 -20.67 -19.87 -13.01
N GLN A 108 -21.89 -20.02 -12.49
CA GLN A 108 -22.64 -21.25 -12.68
C GLN A 108 -22.90 -21.35 -14.18
N GLY A 109 -22.06 -22.14 -14.84
CA GLY A 109 -22.23 -22.54 -16.22
C GLY A 109 -23.62 -23.10 -16.40
N GLN A 110 -24.28 -22.56 -17.41
CA GLN A 110 -25.61 -22.91 -17.89
C GLN A 110 -25.70 -24.40 -18.23
N HIS A 111 -26.91 -24.93 -18.00
CA HIS A 111 -27.54 -26.15 -18.54
C HIS A 111 -26.73 -27.08 -19.45
#